data_AF-A0A4Z1C610-F1
#
_entry.id   AF-A0A4Z1C610-F1
#
_cell.length_a   1.000
_cell.length_b   1.000
_cell.length_c   1.000
_cell.angle_alpha   90.00
_cell.angle_beta   90.00
_cell.angle_gamma   90.00
#
_symmetry.space_group_name_H-M   'P 1'
#
loop_
_entity.id
_entity.type
_entity.pdbx_description
1 polymer ?
#
loop_
_entity_poly.entity_id
_entity_poly.type
_entity_poly.pdbx_seq_one_letter_code
_entity_poly.pdbx_strand_id
1 'polypeptide(L)'
;MFNPMIGMPQGLEWLVILAIVVLVFGAAKLPDLARSSGQALRIFKTETKGLRDDDDDQKTPEQLEIEAREQAARETRGDTSGEVLRERRDDTTA
;
A
#
# COMPACT_ATOMS: atom_id res chain seq x y z
N MET A 1 21.59 40.06 -1.15
CA MET A 1 22.49 38.92 -0.87
C MET A 1 21.85 38.05 0.20
N PHE A 2 20.97 37.14 -0.21
CA PHE A 2 20.45 36.03 0.60
C PHE A 2 20.07 34.96 -0.42
N ASN A 3 21.04 34.14 -0.80
CA ASN A 3 20.83 33.04 -1.72
C ASN A 3 21.20 31.77 -0.97
N PRO A 4 20.24 31.12 -0.29
CA PRO A 4 20.54 29.87 0.38
C PRO A 4 20.83 28.84 -0.71
N MET A 5 21.81 28.01 -0.40
CA MET A 5 22.24 26.85 -1.14
C MET A 5 21.07 25.88 -1.30
N ILE A 6 20.21 26.12 -2.31
CA ILE A 6 19.16 25.22 -2.82
C ILE A 6 19.91 24.04 -3.46
N GLY A 7 20.34 23.10 -2.62
CA GLY A 7 21.18 21.98 -3.03
C GLY A 7 21.07 20.75 -2.15
N MET A 8 20.11 20.71 -1.21
CA MET A 8 19.83 19.50 -0.44
C MET A 8 18.33 19.22 -0.42
N PRO A 9 17.83 18.31 -1.27
CA PRO A 9 16.43 17.88 -1.27
C PRO A 9 16.21 16.95 -0.07
N GLN A 10 15.87 17.54 1.08
CA GLN A 10 15.59 16.81 2.33
C GLN A 10 14.30 17.33 2.96
N GLY A 11 13.24 17.46 2.17
CA GLY A 11 11.88 17.68 2.68
C GLY A 11 11.53 19.12 3.07
N LEU A 12 12.47 20.06 3.00
CA LEU A 12 12.17 21.48 3.20
C LEU A 12 11.22 22.02 2.11
N GLU A 13 11.27 21.47 0.90
CA GLU A 13 10.34 21.82 -0.18
C GLU A 13 8.88 21.55 0.23
N TRP A 14 8.62 20.41 0.88
CA TRP A 14 7.29 20.07 1.38
C TRP A 14 6.84 21.03 2.49
N LEU A 15 7.74 21.44 3.37
CA LEU A 15 7.45 22.44 4.41
C LEU A 15 7.11 23.81 3.81
N VAL A 16 7.81 24.25 2.77
CA VAL A 16 7.53 25.51 2.08
C VAL A 16 6.16 25.47 1.39
N ILE A 17 5.84 24.38 0.69
CA ILE A 17 4.53 24.21 0.05
C ILE A 17 3.43 24.21 1.11
N LEU A 18 3.60 23.45 2.21
CA LEU A 18 2.64 23.41 3.30
C LEU A 18 2.45 24.80 3.92
N ALA A 19 3.53 25.56 4.12
CA ALA A 19 3.47 26.93 4.63
C ALA A 19 2.65 27.85 3.71
N ILE A 20 2.84 27.75 2.39
CA ILE A 20 2.06 28.54 1.41
C ILE A 20 0.58 28.16 1.48
N VAL A 21 0.24 26.87 1.53
CA VAL A 21 -1.14 26.40 1.63
C VAL A 21 -1.78 26.91 2.94
N VAL A 22 -1.08 26.84 4.07
CA VAL A 22 -1.54 27.39 5.35
C VAL A 22 -1.74 28.90 5.27
N LEU A 23 -0.91 29.63 4.53
CA LEU A 23 -1.05 31.08 4.36
C LEU A 23 -2.29 31.47 3.55
N VAL A 24 -2.58 30.72 2.49
CA VAL A 24 -3.73 30.98 1.59
C VAL A 24 -5.06 30.55 2.22
N PHE A 25 -5.10 29.35 2.79
CA PHE A 25 -6.33 28.78 3.36
C PHE A 25 -6.52 29.15 4.84
N GLY A 26 -5.45 29.47 5.57
CA GLY A 26 -5.44 29.72 7.00
C GLY A 26 -5.22 28.44 7.84
N ALA A 27 -4.51 28.59 8.96
CA ALA A 27 -4.19 27.49 9.87
C ALA A 27 -5.43 26.77 10.47
N ALA A 28 -6.57 27.46 10.55
CA ALA A 28 -7.82 26.88 11.04
C ALA A 28 -8.58 26.08 9.96
N LYS A 29 -8.45 26.42 8.67
CA LYS A 29 -9.28 25.81 7.61
C LYS A 29 -8.74 24.47 7.13
N LEU A 30 -7.42 24.29 7.10
CA LEU A 30 -6.82 23.00 6.76
C LEU A 30 -7.27 21.84 7.67
N PRO A 31 -7.21 21.95 9.01
CA PRO A 31 -7.66 20.87 9.88
C PRO A 31 -9.17 20.67 9.84
N ASP A 32 -9.96 21.73 9.66
CA ASP A 32 -11.41 21.61 9.51
C ASP A 32 -11.80 20.84 8.24
N LEU A 33 -11.20 21.18 7.10
CA LEU A 33 -11.41 20.49 5.82
C LEU A 33 -10.95 19.03 5.87
N ALA A 34 -9.81 18.77 6.53
CA ALA A 34 -9.29 17.43 6.72
C ALA A 34 -10.21 16.59 7.62
N ARG A 35 -10.78 17.18 8.68
CA ARG A 35 -11.73 16.51 9.57
C ARG A 35 -13.03 16.14 8.86
N SER A 36 -13.64 17.07 8.12
CA SER A 36 -14.89 16.80 7.40
C SER A 36 -14.69 15.75 6.29
N SER A 37 -13.61 15.87 5.52
CA SER A 37 -13.27 14.91 4.46
C SER A 37 -12.89 13.55 5.03
N GLY A 38 -12.16 13.53 6.14
CA GLY A 38 -11.77 12.31 6.84
C GLY A 38 -12.96 11.56 7.44
N GLN A 39 -13.98 12.26 7.93
CA GLN A 39 -15.24 11.64 8.38
C GLN A 39 -15.98 10.97 7.22
N ALA A 40 -16.08 11.63 6.06
CA ALA A 40 -16.70 11.04 4.87
C ALA A 40 -15.94 9.80 4.39
N LEU A 41 -14.61 9.87 4.30
CA LEU A 41 -13.77 8.72 3.94
C LEU A 41 -13.86 7.58 4.96
N ARG A 42 -14.02 7.89 6.25
CA ARG A 42 -14.19 6.88 7.30
C ARG A 42 -15.50 6.12 7.13
N ILE A 43 -16.62 6.83 6.93
CA ILE A 43 -17.93 6.21 6.71
C ILE A 43 -17.88 5.34 5.45
N PHE A 44 -17.39 5.90 4.35
CA PHE A 44 -17.23 5.17 3.09
C PHE A 44 -16.34 3.93 3.24
N LYS A 45 -15.23 4.03 3.97
CA LYS A 45 -14.33 2.89 4.22
C LYS A 45 -14.97 1.83 5.10
N THR A 46 -15.74 2.21 6.12
CA THR A 46 -16.46 1.26 6.98
C THR A 46 -17.57 0.55 6.22
N GLU A 47 -18.36 1.28 5.43
CA GLU A 47 -19.40 0.67 4.58
C GLU A 47 -18.78 -0.24 3.53
N THR A 48 -17.77 0.24 2.79
CA THR A 48 -17.06 -0.55 1.77
C THR A 48 -16.34 -1.76 2.39
N LYS A 49 -15.82 -1.64 3.62
CA LYS A 49 -15.22 -2.78 4.33
C LYS A 49 -16.30 -3.82 4.66
N GLY A 50 -17.49 -3.43 5.08
CA GLY A 50 -18.59 -4.37 5.30
C GLY A 50 -18.94 -5.17 4.05
N LEU A 51 -18.98 -4.53 2.88
CA LEU A 51 -19.19 -5.23 1.60
C LEU A 51 -18.05 -6.20 1.25
N ARG A 52 -16.81 -5.88 1.65
CA ARG A 52 -15.62 -6.66 1.32
C ARG A 52 -15.33 -7.77 2.34
N ASP A 53 -15.70 -7.57 3.61
CA ASP A 53 -15.71 -8.62 4.64
C ASP A 53 -16.78 -9.65 4.32
N ASP A 54 -17.96 -9.26 3.82
CA ASP A 54 -18.98 -10.23 3.38
C ASP A 54 -18.40 -11.16 2.28
N ASP A 55 -17.57 -10.68 1.35
CA ASP A 55 -16.94 -11.57 0.35
C ASP A 55 -15.90 -12.54 0.93
N ASP A 56 -15.29 -12.24 2.09
CA ASP A 56 -14.32 -13.12 2.77
C ASP A 56 -14.97 -14.01 3.85
N ASP A 57 -16.00 -13.53 4.57
CA ASP A 57 -16.77 -14.27 5.58
C ASP A 57 -17.86 -15.18 4.97
N GLN A 58 -18.29 -14.94 3.73
CA GLN A 58 -19.21 -15.82 3.01
C GLN A 58 -18.51 -17.04 2.38
N LYS A 59 -17.17 -17.12 2.48
CA LYS A 59 -16.44 -18.33 2.12
C LYS A 59 -16.69 -19.37 3.19
N THR A 60 -17.46 -20.42 2.86
CA THR A 60 -17.61 -21.57 3.75
C THR A 60 -16.22 -22.09 4.16
N PRO A 61 -16.08 -22.71 5.35
CA PRO A 61 -14.80 -23.28 5.80
C PRO A 61 -14.12 -24.16 4.74
N GLU A 62 -14.90 -24.85 3.90
CA GLU A 62 -14.42 -25.61 2.75
C GLU A 62 -13.79 -24.74 1.64
N GLN A 63 -14.36 -23.57 1.33
CA GLN A 63 -13.81 -22.66 0.31
C GLN A 63 -12.50 -22.01 0.78
N LEU A 64 -12.41 -21.65 2.06
CA LEU A 64 -11.18 -21.15 2.68
C LEU A 64 -10.08 -22.23 2.69
N GLU A 65 -10.43 -23.50 2.96
CA GLU A 65 -9.49 -24.61 2.92
C GLU A 65 -9.04 -24.94 1.49
N ILE A 66 -9.94 -24.88 0.50
CA ILE A 66 -9.59 -25.08 -0.92
C ILE A 66 -8.66 -23.97 -1.41
N GLU A 67 -8.93 -22.71 -1.05
CA GLU A 67 -8.09 -21.57 -1.43
C GLU A 67 -6.71 -21.61 -0.74
N ALA A 68 -6.66 -21.97 0.55
CA ALA A 68 -5.41 -22.16 1.28
C ALA A 68 -4.57 -23.33 0.72
N ARG A 69 -5.22 -24.44 0.32
CA ARG A 69 -4.54 -25.57 -0.35
C ARG A 69 -4.07 -25.18 -1.75
N GLU A 70 -4.81 -24.38 -2.48
CA GLU A 70 -4.39 -23.90 -3.80
C GLU A 70 -3.21 -22.92 -3.70
N GLN A 71 -3.22 -22.03 -2.70
CA GLN A 71 -2.11 -21.13 -2.41
C GLN A 71 -0.85 -21.87 -1.96
N ALA A 72 -0.96 -22.84 -1.05
CA ALA A 72 0.15 -23.70 -0.65
C ALA A 72 0.68 -24.55 -1.83
N ALA A 73 -0.20 -25.04 -2.71
CA ALA A 73 0.20 -25.75 -3.92
C ALA A 73 0.91 -24.83 -4.94
N ARG A 74 0.51 -23.56 -5.04
CA ARG A 74 1.17 -22.55 -5.89
C ARG A 74 2.52 -22.13 -5.32
N GLU A 75 2.65 -22.02 -4.01
CA GLU A 75 3.90 -21.69 -3.32
C GLU A 75 4.93 -22.83 -3.46
N THR A 76 4.50 -24.08 -3.26
CA THR A 76 5.35 -25.26 -3.47
C THR A 76 5.81 -25.37 -4.93
N ARG A 77 4.92 -25.08 -5.90
CA ARG A 77 5.24 -25.10 -7.35
C ARG A 77 6.16 -23.97 -7.78
N GLY A 78 6.09 -22.82 -7.12
CA GLY A 78 6.99 -21.69 -7.36
C GLY A 78 8.41 -21.98 -6.87
N ASP A 79 8.53 -22.64 -5.72
CA ASP A 79 9.82 -23.02 -5.12
C ASP A 79 10.51 -24.12 -5.93
N THR A 80 9.78 -25.17 -6.33
CA THR A 80 10.37 -26.22 -7.19
C THR A 80 10.85 -25.63 -8.52
N SER A 81 10.10 -24.71 -9.13
CA SER A 81 10.49 -24.11 -10.42
C SER A 81 11.72 -23.20 -10.33
N GLY A 82 12.03 -22.66 -9.14
CA GLY A 82 13.26 -21.92 -8.87
C GLY A 82 14.47 -22.81 -8.56
N GLU A 83 14.22 -24.05 -8.12
CA GLU A 83 15.23 -25.06 -7.82
C GLU A 83 15.61 -25.89 -9.06
N VAL A 84 14.63 -26.33 -9.87
CA VAL A 84 14.93 -27.14 -11.09
C VAL A 84 15.67 -26.35 -12.18
N LEU A 85 15.50 -25.02 -12.23
CA LEU A 85 16.25 -24.15 -13.17
C LEU A 85 17.67 -23.81 -12.68
N ARG A 86 17.98 -24.06 -11.40
CA ARG A 86 19.35 -23.95 -10.86
C ARG A 86 20.11 -25.24 -11.13
N GLU A 87 19.51 -26.39 -10.83
CA GLU A 87 20.14 -27.70 -11.02
C GLU A 87 20.56 -27.95 -12.49
N ARG A 88 19.74 -27.54 -13.47
CA ARG A 88 20.06 -27.72 -14.89
C ARG A 88 21.16 -26.80 -15.44
N ARG A 89 21.56 -25.76 -14.68
CA ARG A 89 22.56 -24.79 -15.14
C ARG A 89 23.98 -25.18 -14.73
N ASP A 90 24.12 -26.08 -13.76
CA ASP A 90 25.42 -26.45 -13.19
C ASP A 90 26.06 -27.63 -13.96
N ASP A 91 25.27 -28.40 -14.72
CA ASP A 91 25.73 -29.58 -15.47
C ASP A 91 26.20 -29.30 -16.91
N THR A 92 26.15 -28.05 -17.40
CA THR A 92 26.50 -27.67 -18.80
C THR A 92 27.87 -26.98 -18.92
N THR A 93 28.76 -27.08 -17.92
CA THR A 93 30.09 -26.42 -17.97
C THR A 93 31.25 -27.34 -17.56
N ALA A 94 31.11 -28.65 -17.71
CA ALA A 94 32.23 -29.60 -17.59
C ALA A 94 32.56 -30.27 -18.93
#